data_AF-A0A7C9DQ27-F1
#
_entry.id   AF-A0A7C9DQ27-F1
#
_cell.length_a   1.000
_cell.length_b   1.000
_cell.length_c   1.000
_cell.angle_alpha   90.00
_cell.angle_beta   90.00
_cell.angle_gamma   90.00
#
_symmetry.space_group_name_H-M   'P 1'
#
loop_
_entity.id
_entity.type
_entity.pdbx_description
1 polymer ?
#
loop_
_entity_poly.entity_id
_entity_poly.type
_entity_poly.pdbx_seq_one_letter_code
_entity_poly.pdbx_strand_id
1 'polypeptide(L)'
;LFYTAFDVGNPDGEYKAPYAIIYRNMAILGVQGFSALPQHCLQLCYAFFGFAITANFTRDLAPKRIARWVPLPMAMAVPFLVGAYFAIDMCVGSLVVFLWHKTNSQKARLMVPAVASGLICGDGLWILPSSILSLVNINPPMCMSFKSA
;
A
#
# COMPACT_ATOMS: atom_id res chain seq x y z
N LEU A 1 6.30 16.57 20.23
CA LEU A 1 6.48 17.75 19.35
C LEU A 1 5.33 17.86 18.35
N PHE A 2 5.19 16.93 17.39
CA PHE A 2 4.03 16.89 16.48
C PHE A 2 2.70 16.54 17.19
N TYR A 3 2.69 15.47 18.00
CA TYR A 3 1.53 15.07 18.84
C TYR A 3 1.14 16.09 19.93
N THR A 4 2.00 17.07 20.22
CA THR A 4 1.74 18.15 21.18
C THR A 4 1.33 19.46 20.50
N ALA A 5 1.54 19.59 19.18
CA ALA A 5 1.21 20.77 18.39
C ALA A 5 -0.06 20.59 17.54
N PHE A 6 -0.44 19.34 17.24
CA PHE A 6 -1.60 18.98 16.43
C PHE A 6 -2.50 17.97 17.15
N ASP A 7 -3.82 18.13 17.00
CA ASP A 7 -4.83 17.18 17.48
C ASP A 7 -4.90 15.96 16.52
N VAL A 8 -3.85 15.14 16.55
CA VAL A 8 -3.68 13.97 15.70
C VAL A 8 -4.50 12.82 16.27
N GLY A 9 -5.45 12.30 15.49
CA GLY A 9 -6.27 11.14 15.87
C GLY A 9 -7.70 11.47 16.31
N ASN A 10 -8.11 12.74 16.31
CA ASN A 10 -9.52 13.11 16.45
C ASN A 10 -10.29 12.72 15.16
N PRO A 11 -11.36 11.89 15.25
CA PRO A 11 -12.14 11.47 14.08
C PRO A 11 -12.81 12.63 13.32
N ASP A 12 -13.01 13.78 13.98
CA ASP A 12 -13.62 14.98 13.42
C ASP A 12 -12.60 16.11 13.11
N GLY A 13 -11.30 15.88 13.37
CA GLY A 13 -10.23 16.84 13.11
C GLY A 13 -9.63 16.73 11.70
N GLU A 14 -8.81 17.71 11.30
CA GLU A 14 -8.13 17.74 9.99
C GLU A 14 -7.06 16.65 9.84
N TYR A 15 -6.48 16.18 10.95
CA TYR A 15 -5.42 15.16 10.96
C TYR A 15 -5.97 13.81 11.42
N LYS A 16 -6.85 13.21 10.61
CA LYS A 16 -7.38 11.86 10.85
C LYS A 16 -6.25 10.83 10.72
N ALA A 17 -6.21 9.87 11.65
CA ALA A 17 -5.22 8.79 11.66
C ALA A 17 -5.85 7.44 11.28
N PRO A 18 -6.21 7.22 10.00
CA PRO A 18 -6.93 6.00 9.58
C PRO A 18 -6.11 4.74 9.83
N TYR A 19 -4.79 4.79 9.64
CA TYR A 19 -3.90 3.67 9.92
C TYR A 19 -3.81 3.35 11.43
N ALA A 20 -3.95 4.34 12.31
CA ALA A 20 -3.89 4.09 13.76
C ALA A 20 -5.03 3.20 14.25
N ILE A 21 -6.21 3.32 13.65
CA ILE A 21 -7.37 2.46 13.94
C ILE A 21 -7.08 1.01 13.50
N ILE A 22 -6.47 0.84 12.32
CA ILE A 22 -6.08 -0.47 11.80
C ILE A 22 -5.07 -1.14 12.74
N TYR A 23 -3.99 -0.42 13.12
CA TYR A 23 -2.99 -0.95 14.05
C TYR A 23 -3.56 -1.27 15.44
N ARG A 24 -4.49 -0.44 15.94
CA ARG A 24 -5.18 -0.72 17.21
C ARG A 24 -6.00 -2.01 17.12
N ASN A 25 -6.76 -2.20 16.05
CA ASN A 25 -7.53 -3.43 15.85
C ASN A 25 -6.61 -4.66 15.72
N MET A 26 -5.48 -4.53 15.02
CA MET A 26 -4.46 -5.58 14.96
C MET A 26 -3.87 -5.91 16.35
N ALA A 27 -3.60 -4.89 17.17
CA ALA A 27 -3.09 -5.08 18.53
C ALA A 27 -4.13 -5.76 19.45
N ILE A 28 -5.42 -5.37 19.35
CA ILE A 28 -6.51 -6.01 20.10
C ILE A 28 -6.62 -7.49 19.71
N LEU A 29 -6.56 -7.81 18.41
CA LEU A 29 -6.56 -9.19 17.93
C LEU A 29 -5.34 -9.98 18.44
N GLY A 30 -4.17 -9.33 18.53
CA GLY A 30 -2.96 -9.93 19.09
C GLY A 30 -3.07 -10.28 20.58
N VAL A 31 -3.82 -9.48 21.36
CA VAL A 31 -4.00 -9.68 22.81
C VAL A 31 -5.17 -10.59 23.14
N GLN A 32 -6.31 -10.43 22.46
CA GLN A 32 -7.52 -11.24 22.66
C GLN A 32 -7.47 -12.60 21.95
N GLY A 33 -6.48 -12.78 21.06
CA GLY A 33 -6.23 -14.01 20.33
C GLY A 33 -7.33 -14.35 19.31
N PHE A 34 -7.30 -15.59 18.83
CA PHE A 34 -8.22 -16.09 17.80
C PHE A 34 -9.71 -16.07 18.19
N SER A 35 -10.01 -15.85 19.47
CA SER A 35 -11.37 -15.73 19.99
C SER A 35 -12.06 -14.42 19.63
N ALA A 36 -11.30 -13.39 19.26
CA ALA A 36 -11.83 -12.09 18.82
C ALA A 36 -12.01 -12.01 17.29
N LEU A 37 -11.65 -13.07 16.54
CA LEU A 37 -11.82 -13.09 15.09
C LEU A 37 -13.31 -13.27 14.72
N PRO A 38 -13.81 -12.55 13.69
CA PRO A 38 -15.16 -12.76 13.18
C PRO A 38 -15.37 -14.21 12.71
N GLN A 39 -16.62 -14.68 12.75
CA GLN A 39 -16.96 -16.04 12.32
C GLN A 39 -16.49 -16.30 10.88
N HIS A 40 -15.94 -17.50 10.65
CA HIS A 40 -15.30 -17.94 9.39
C HIS A 40 -13.99 -17.25 8.97
N CYS A 41 -13.49 -16.26 9.73
CA CYS A 41 -12.23 -15.58 9.38
C CYS A 41 -11.04 -16.56 9.31
N LEU A 42 -10.92 -17.48 10.28
CA LEU A 42 -9.90 -18.53 10.26
C LEU A 42 -10.03 -19.48 9.06
N GLN A 43 -11.25 -19.85 8.69
CA GLN A 43 -11.50 -20.74 7.56
C GLN A 43 -11.09 -20.07 6.24
N LEU A 44 -11.39 -18.78 6.09
CA LEU A 44 -10.93 -17.95 4.97
C LEU A 44 -9.40 -17.79 4.97
N CYS A 45 -8.78 -17.56 6.13
CA CYS A 45 -7.32 -17.49 6.25
C CYS A 45 -6.64 -18.79 5.82
N TYR A 46 -7.12 -19.95 6.27
CA TYR A 46 -6.58 -21.24 5.84
C TYR A 46 -6.81 -21.48 4.33
N ALA A 47 -7.97 -21.09 3.80
CA ALA A 47 -8.26 -21.21 2.37
C ALA A 47 -7.33 -20.33 1.52
N PHE A 48 -7.15 -19.05 1.87
CA PHE A 48 -6.25 -18.15 1.15
C PHE A 48 -4.79 -18.52 1.32
N PHE A 49 -4.39 -19.03 2.49
CA PHE A 49 -3.05 -19.54 2.71
C PHE A 49 -2.76 -20.77 1.83
N GLY A 50 -3.70 -21.71 1.77
CA GLY A 50 -3.64 -22.85 0.84
C GLY A 50 -3.56 -22.39 -0.62
N PHE A 51 -4.44 -21.49 -1.04
CA PHE A 51 -4.41 -20.89 -2.37
C PHE A 51 -3.06 -20.22 -2.66
N ALA A 52 -2.50 -19.49 -1.70
CA ALA A 52 -1.23 -18.80 -1.87
C ALA A 52 -0.06 -19.79 -2.04
N ILE A 53 -0.05 -20.87 -1.26
CA ILE A 53 0.94 -21.94 -1.43
C ILE A 53 0.81 -22.57 -2.80
N THR A 54 -0.41 -22.97 -3.21
CA THR A 54 -0.63 -23.60 -4.52
C THR A 54 -0.28 -22.66 -5.66
N ALA A 55 -0.65 -21.39 -5.60
CA ALA A 55 -0.36 -20.39 -6.63
C ALA A 55 1.14 -20.11 -6.76
N ASN A 56 1.87 -19.98 -5.65
CA ASN A 56 3.32 -19.79 -5.70
C ASN A 56 4.04 -21.05 -6.17
N PHE A 57 3.64 -22.23 -5.70
CA PHE A 57 4.24 -23.50 -6.10
C PHE A 57 4.01 -23.81 -7.59
N THR A 58 2.81 -23.54 -8.10
CA THR A 58 2.51 -23.67 -9.54
C THR A 58 3.30 -22.66 -10.36
N ARG A 59 3.49 -21.42 -9.87
CA ARG A 59 4.34 -20.42 -10.53
C ARG A 59 5.81 -20.84 -10.59
N ASP A 60 6.34 -21.45 -9.52
CA ASP A 60 7.75 -21.89 -9.45
C ASP A 60 8.04 -23.12 -10.33
N LEU A 61 7.09 -24.05 -10.44
CA LEU A 61 7.21 -25.22 -11.32
C LEU A 61 6.90 -24.91 -12.79
N ALA A 62 6.18 -23.83 -13.07
CA ALA A 62 5.76 -23.49 -14.42
C ALA A 62 6.88 -22.86 -15.26
N PRO A 63 6.92 -23.13 -16.57
CA PRO A 63 7.82 -22.43 -17.48
C PRO A 63 7.52 -20.92 -17.49
N LYS A 64 8.55 -20.09 -17.71
CA LYS A 64 8.50 -18.61 -17.65
C LYS A 64 7.36 -17.95 -18.44
N ARG A 65 6.82 -18.63 -19.47
CA ARG A 65 5.65 -18.17 -20.23
C ARG A 65 4.34 -18.22 -19.43
N ILE A 66 4.15 -19.25 -18.60
CA ILE A 66 2.95 -19.45 -17.78
C ILE A 66 3.10 -18.71 -16.45
N ALA A 67 4.30 -18.74 -15.85
CA ALA A 67 4.60 -18.05 -14.59
C ALA A 67 4.36 -16.52 -14.65
N ARG A 68 4.44 -15.90 -15.83
CA ARG A 68 4.17 -14.46 -16.02
C ARG A 68 2.68 -14.09 -15.87
N TRP A 69 1.77 -15.04 -16.03
CA TRP A 69 0.32 -14.83 -15.92
C TRP A 69 -0.25 -15.14 -14.54
N VAL A 70 0.51 -15.83 -13.68
CA VAL A 70 0.06 -16.18 -12.34
C VAL A 70 0.14 -14.95 -11.43
N PRO A 71 -1.00 -14.43 -10.93
CA PRO A 71 -1.00 -13.29 -10.03
C PRO A 71 -0.35 -13.67 -8.71
N LEU A 72 0.43 -12.75 -8.13
CA LEU A 72 1.08 -12.95 -6.84
C LEU A 72 0.07 -12.66 -5.73
N PRO A 73 -0.29 -13.65 -4.89
CA PRO A 73 -1.27 -13.46 -3.81
C PRO A 73 -0.89 -12.30 -2.89
N MET A 74 0.41 -12.14 -2.60
CA MET A 74 0.93 -11.04 -1.80
C MET A 74 0.66 -9.67 -2.44
N ALA A 75 0.89 -9.52 -3.75
CA ALA A 75 0.65 -8.26 -4.45
C ALA A 75 -0.84 -7.92 -4.53
N MET A 76 -1.71 -8.93 -4.61
CA MET A 76 -3.16 -8.75 -4.58
C MET A 76 -3.69 -8.32 -3.21
N ALA A 77 -3.03 -8.73 -2.12
CA ALA A 77 -3.48 -8.43 -0.76
C ALA A 77 -3.21 -6.97 -0.34
N VAL A 78 -2.14 -6.34 -0.84
CA VAL A 78 -1.73 -4.98 -0.43
C VAL A 78 -2.82 -3.92 -0.67
N PRO A 79 -3.48 -3.84 -1.84
CA PRO A 79 -4.58 -2.90 -2.07
C PRO A 79 -5.76 -3.05 -1.11
N PHE A 80 -6.06 -4.27 -0.65
CA PHE A 80 -7.15 -4.48 0.31
C PHE A 80 -6.84 -3.90 1.70
N LEU A 81 -5.56 -3.75 2.04
CA LEU A 81 -5.12 -3.24 3.34
C LEU A 81 -4.88 -1.72 3.32
N VAL A 82 -4.28 -1.21 2.23
CA VAL A 82 -3.88 0.20 2.09
C VAL A 82 -4.98 1.05 1.45
N GLY A 83 -5.84 0.43 0.63
CA GLY A 83 -6.94 1.08 -0.08
C GLY A 83 -6.74 1.10 -1.60
N ALA A 84 -7.82 1.47 -2.30
CA ALA A 84 -7.90 1.42 -3.76
C ALA A 84 -6.87 2.31 -4.47
N TYR A 85 -6.39 3.39 -3.83
CA TYR A 85 -5.37 4.27 -4.38
C TYR A 85 -4.09 3.50 -4.75
N PHE A 86 -3.68 2.53 -3.92
CA PHE A 86 -2.51 1.69 -4.20
C PHE A 86 -2.69 0.81 -5.45
N ALA A 87 -3.92 0.36 -5.73
CA ALA A 87 -4.21 -0.38 -6.96
C ALA A 87 -4.06 0.50 -8.21
N ILE A 88 -4.47 1.77 -8.12
CA ILE A 88 -4.33 2.75 -9.21
C ILE A 88 -2.84 2.99 -9.49
N ASP A 89 -2.03 3.22 -8.46
CA ASP A 89 -0.58 3.43 -8.60
C ASP A 89 0.11 2.21 -9.24
N MET A 90 -0.24 0.99 -8.81
CA MET A 90 0.27 -0.24 -9.42
C MET A 90 -0.12 -0.38 -10.90
N CYS A 91 -1.34 0.03 -11.28
CA CYS A 91 -1.79 0.02 -12.67
C CYS A 91 -0.99 1.01 -13.53
N VAL A 92 -0.82 2.25 -13.05
CA VAL A 92 -0.03 3.27 -13.75
C VAL A 92 1.43 2.83 -13.86
N GLY A 93 2.02 2.34 -12.78
CA GLY A 93 3.39 1.81 -12.77
C GLY A 93 3.57 0.66 -13.75
N SER A 94 2.62 -0.29 -13.80
CA SER A 94 2.66 -1.39 -14.76
C SER A 94 2.55 -0.91 -16.21
N LEU A 95 1.75 0.12 -16.49
CA LEU A 95 1.62 0.71 -17.83
C LEU A 95 2.92 1.39 -18.27
N VAL A 96 3.58 2.14 -17.37
CA VAL A 96 4.90 2.74 -17.63
C VAL A 96 5.93 1.66 -17.94
N VAL A 97 5.99 0.61 -17.13
CA VAL A 97 6.92 -0.53 -17.36
C VAL A 97 6.60 -1.23 -18.68
N PHE A 98 5.33 -1.39 -19.04
CA PHE A 98 4.91 -2.01 -20.29
C PHE A 98 5.38 -1.20 -21.51
N LEU A 99 5.18 0.12 -21.50
CA LEU A 99 5.66 1.01 -22.55
C LEU A 99 7.20 0.97 -22.65
N TRP A 100 7.90 1.00 -21.51
CA TRP A 100 9.36 0.94 -21.48
C TRP A 100 9.91 -0.39 -22.00
N HIS A 101 9.25 -1.49 -21.66
CA HIS A 101 9.59 -2.82 -22.16
C HIS A 101 9.36 -2.94 -23.67
N LYS A 102 8.35 -2.26 -24.23
CA LYS A 102 8.05 -2.22 -25.67
C LYS A 102 9.09 -1.45 -26.46
N THR A 103 9.63 -0.36 -25.91
CA THR A 103 10.67 0.45 -26.58
C THR A 103 12.06 -0.14 -26.42
N ASN A 104 12.44 -0.64 -25.23
CA ASN A 104 13.77 -1.21 -25.00
C ASN A 104 13.82 -2.21 -23.82
N SER A 105 13.55 -3.49 -24.10
CA SER A 105 13.46 -4.56 -23.08
C SER A 105 14.76 -4.79 -22.29
N GLN A 106 15.93 -4.62 -22.90
CA GLN A 106 17.23 -4.88 -22.25
C GLN A 106 17.53 -3.84 -21.17
N LYS A 107 17.34 -2.55 -21.47
CA LYS A 107 17.56 -1.46 -20.51
C LYS A 107 16.46 -1.38 -19.44
N ALA A 108 15.22 -1.71 -19.81
CA ALA A 108 14.06 -1.69 -18.90
C ALA A 108 14.34 -2.45 -17.59
N ARG A 109 14.98 -3.62 -17.69
CA ARG A 109 15.17 -4.52 -16.55
C ARG A 109 16.08 -3.94 -15.45
N LEU A 110 16.99 -3.05 -15.82
CA LEU A 110 17.89 -2.36 -14.88
C LEU A 110 17.36 -0.98 -14.48
N MET A 111 16.68 -0.28 -15.39
CA MET A 111 16.14 1.06 -15.13
C MET A 111 14.91 1.05 -14.21
N VAL A 112 14.03 0.04 -14.32
CA VAL A 112 12.81 -0.05 -13.49
C VAL A 112 13.12 -0.02 -11.99
N PRO A 113 14.01 -0.87 -11.44
CA PRO A 113 14.33 -0.82 -10.01
C PRO A 113 15.01 0.49 -9.59
N ALA A 114 15.83 1.11 -10.45
CA ALA A 114 16.48 2.39 -10.15
C ALA A 114 15.49 3.56 -10.11
N VAL A 115 14.50 3.59 -11.01
CA VAL A 115 13.45 4.61 -11.01
C VAL A 115 12.50 4.39 -9.82
N ALA A 116 12.17 3.14 -9.51
CA ALA A 116 11.34 2.80 -8.36
C ALA A 116 11.98 3.24 -7.03
N SER A 117 13.28 2.96 -6.82
CA SER A 117 13.98 3.42 -5.62
C SER A 117 14.08 4.95 -5.56
N GLY A 118 14.28 5.61 -6.71
CA GLY A 118 14.25 7.07 -6.82
C GLY A 118 12.90 7.68 -6.43
N LEU A 119 11.79 7.09 -6.89
CA LEU A 119 10.43 7.51 -6.52
C LEU A 119 10.15 7.30 -5.02
N ILE A 120 10.53 6.15 -4.46
CA ILE A 120 10.36 5.86 -3.03
C ILE A 120 11.19 6.84 -2.17
N CYS A 121 12.44 7.10 -2.57
CA CYS A 121 13.30 8.06 -1.89
C CYS A 121 12.76 9.49 -2.01
N GLY A 122 12.24 9.86 -3.19
CA GLY A 122 11.61 11.15 -3.44
C GLY A 122 10.36 11.37 -2.59
N ASP A 123 9.51 10.35 -2.46
CA ASP A 123 8.34 10.36 -1.57
C ASP A 123 8.77 10.57 -0.11
N GLY A 124 9.81 9.85 0.32
CA GLY A 124 10.43 10.05 1.64
C GLY A 124 10.99 11.47 1.85
N LEU A 125 11.62 12.06 0.83
CA LEU A 125 12.14 13.43 0.90
C LEU A 125 11.01 14.46 1.03
N TRP A 126 9.86 14.25 0.38
CA TRP A 126 8.73 15.18 0.42
C TRP A 126 8.05 15.26 1.79
N ILE A 127 8.21 14.22 2.61
CA ILE A 127 7.73 14.22 4.01
C ILE A 127 8.47 15.27 4.85
N LEU A 128 9.73 15.58 4.55
CA LEU A 128 10.53 16.54 5.33
C LEU A 128 10.00 17.99 5.20
N PRO A 129 9.84 18.57 3.99
CA PRO A 129 9.20 19.88 3.83
C PRO A 129 7.79 19.90 4.39
N SER A 130 7.00 18.85 4.13
CA SER A 130 5.62 18.76 4.62
C SER A 130 5.56 18.83 6.15
N SER A 131 6.48 18.12 6.83
CA SER A 131 6.61 18.14 8.28
C SER A 131 7.02 19.51 8.83
N ILE A 132 7.92 20.21 8.14
CA ILE A 132 8.33 21.58 8.49
C ILE A 132 7.16 22.55 8.28
N LEU A 133 6.45 22.45 7.16
CA LEU A 133 5.32 23.31 6.82
C LEU A 133 4.18 23.18 7.84
N SER A 134 3.89 21.94 8.27
CA SER A 134 2.97 21.70 9.37
C SER A 134 3.52 22.23 10.70
N LEU A 135 4.80 22.07 11.04
CA LEU A 135 5.35 22.61 12.29
C LEU A 135 5.26 24.15 12.38
N VAL A 136 5.32 24.86 11.26
CA VAL A 136 5.20 26.33 11.20
C VAL A 136 3.74 26.79 11.16
N ASN A 137 2.76 25.86 11.16
CA ASN A 137 1.32 26.14 11.13
C ASN A 137 0.91 27.10 9.99
N ILE A 138 1.57 26.96 8.84
CA ILE A 138 1.23 27.71 7.63
C ILE A 138 0.01 27.04 7.03
N ASN A 139 -1.13 27.74 7.09
CA ASN A 139 -2.36 27.32 6.42
C ASN A 139 -2.06 26.94 4.96
N PRO A 140 -2.48 25.75 4.49
CA PRO A 140 -2.26 25.36 3.11
C PRO A 140 -2.90 26.42 2.19
N PRO A 141 -2.17 26.98 1.21
CA PRO A 141 -2.68 28.04 0.34
C PRO A 141 -3.83 27.59 -0.57
N MET A 142 -4.26 26.34 -0.49
CA MET A 142 -5.36 25.77 -1.24
C MET A 142 -6.31 25.04 -0.29
N CYS A 143 -7.47 25.66 -0.01
CA CYS A 143 -8.63 24.96 0.52
C CYS A 143 -9.17 24.00 -0.55
N MET A 144 -8.76 22.73 -0.53
CA MET A 144 -9.42 21.69 -1.33
C MET A 144 -10.71 21.27 -0.63
N SER A 145 -11.81 21.93 -0.97
CA SER A 145 -13.15 21.48 -0.58
C SER A 145 -13.57 20.33 -1.50
N PHE A 146 -13.41 19.08 -1.04
CA PHE A 146 -14.08 17.95 -1.67
C PHE A 146 -15.56 18.01 -1.28
N LYS A 147 -16.39 18.58 -2.15
CA LYS A 147 -17.83 18.36 -2.08
C LYS A 147 -18.08 16.87 -2.29
N SER A 148 -18.48 16.16 -1.24
CA SER A 148 -19.21 14.90 -1.39
C SER A 148 -20.56 15.23 -2.00
N ALA A 149 -20.87 14.62 -3.14
CA ALA A 149 -22.25 14.41 -3.55
C ALA A 149 -22.86 13.32 -2.66
#